data_AF-A0A7Z6XEE9-F1
#
_entry.id   AF-A0A7Z6XEE9-F1
#
_cell.length_a   1.000
_cell.length_b   1.000
_cell.length_c   1.000
_cell.angle_alpha   90.00
_cell.angle_beta   90.00
_cell.angle_gamma   90.00
#
_symmetry.space_group_name_H-M   'P 1'
#
loop_
_entity.id
_entity.type
_entity.pdbx_description
1 polymer ?
#
loop_
_entity_poly.entity_id
_entity_poly.type
_entity_poly.pdbx_seq_one_letter_code
_entity_poly.pdbx_strand_id
1 'polypeptide(L)' 'MTETAEQNRYQRALEASFAQLDREQATRGHTTFFEHNHRVLTEHAPAAGPTPQCSSTACGKPWPCEDVTTAMTQVGVRS' A
#
# COMPACT_ATOMS: atom_id res chain seq x y z
N MET A 1 7.56 -19.65 -7.52
CA MET A 1 6.58 -18.60 -7.84
C MET A 1 7.35 -17.31 -7.91
N THR A 2 7.43 -16.67 -9.08
CA THR A 2 8.19 -15.43 -9.24
C THR A 2 7.33 -14.29 -8.72
N GLU A 3 7.45 -14.01 -7.44
CA GLU A 3 6.88 -12.81 -6.82
C GLU A 3 7.39 -11.61 -7.63
N THR A 4 6.47 -10.84 -8.23
CA THR A 4 6.86 -9.69 -9.04
C THR A 4 7.53 -8.66 -8.13
N ALA A 5 8.54 -7.94 -8.64
CA ALA A 5 9.22 -6.89 -7.87
C ALA A 5 8.26 -5.79 -7.34
N GLU A 6 7.06 -5.68 -7.92
CA GLU A 6 5.98 -4.85 -7.39
C GLU A 6 5.21 -5.47 -6.23
N GLN A 7 4.93 -6.78 -6.24
CA GLN A 7 4.34 -7.46 -5.08
C GLN A 7 5.24 -7.34 -3.85
N ASN A 8 6.55 -7.52 -4.02
CA ASN A 8 7.52 -7.29 -2.95
C ASN A 8 7.50 -5.84 -2.43
N ARG A 9 7.36 -4.85 -3.33
CA ARG A 9 7.27 -3.44 -2.92
C ARG A 9 5.95 -3.14 -2.19
N TYR A 10 4.85 -3.70 -2.65
CA TYR A 10 3.55 -3.59 -2.00
C TYR A 10 3.58 -4.17 -0.59
N GLN A 11 4.11 -5.38 -0.43
CA GLN A 11 4.25 -6.03 0.87
C GLN A 11 5.07 -5.17 1.85
N ARG A 12 6.20 -4.60 1.38
CA ARG A 12 6.98 -3.65 2.19
C ARG A 12 6.22 -2.37 2.53
N ALA A 13 5.35 -1.87 1.66
CA ALA A 13 4.51 -0.71 1.95
C ALA A 13 3.50 -0.99 3.05
N LEU A 14 2.86 -2.16 2.97
CA LEU A 14 1.90 -2.61 3.97
C LEU A 14 2.59 -2.78 5.34
N GLU A 15 3.74 -3.45 5.37
CA GLU A 15 4.55 -3.61 6.57
C GLU A 15 5.06 -2.29 7.14
N ALA A 16 5.54 -1.36 6.30
CA ALA A 16 5.99 -0.04 6.73
C ALA A 16 4.86 0.77 7.36
N SER A 17 3.64 0.68 6.81
CA SER A 17 2.47 1.37 7.37
C SER A 17 2.07 0.85 8.74
N PHE A 18 2.29 -0.45 9.02
CA PHE A 18 1.98 -1.05 10.33
C PHE A 18 3.13 -0.92 11.34
N ALA A 19 4.38 -1.10 10.90
CA ALA A 19 5.56 -1.03 11.76
C ALA A 19 5.77 0.38 12.36
N GLN A 20 5.33 1.43 11.67
CA GLN A 20 5.37 2.80 12.19
C GLN A 20 4.28 3.10 13.23
N LEU A 21 3.16 2.37 13.20
CA LEU A 21 2.14 2.44 14.25
C LEU A 21 2.64 1.80 15.56
N ASP A 22 3.47 0.77 15.48
CA ASP A 22 3.97 0.01 16.63
C ASP A 22 5.25 0.61 17.26
N ARG A 23 6.09 1.30 16.47
CA ARG A 23 7.43 1.73 16.91
C ARG A 23 7.54 3.10 17.55
N GLU A 24 6.62 4.03 17.33
CA GLU A 24 6.86 5.42 17.73
C GLU A 24 5.78 6.01 18.62
N GLN A 25 6.21 6.99 19.42
CA GLN A 25 5.38 7.97 20.12
C GLN A 25 4.57 8.77 19.09
N ALA A 26 3.67 8.10 18.38
CA ALA A 26 2.93 8.66 17.29
C ALA A 26 2.07 9.79 17.84
N THR A 27 2.40 11.02 17.43
CA THR A 27 1.43 12.09 17.51
C THR A 27 0.14 11.61 16.84
N ARG A 28 -1.04 12.06 17.28
CA ARG A 28 -2.31 11.64 16.64
C ARG A 28 -2.27 11.81 15.12
N GLY A 29 -1.54 12.82 14.63
CA GLY A 29 -1.33 13.04 13.20
C GLY A 29 -0.56 11.91 12.50
N HIS A 30 0.51 11.37 13.09
CA HIS A 30 1.23 10.22 12.54
C HIS A 30 0.36 8.97 12.51
N THR A 31 -0.37 8.68 13.60
CA THR A 31 -1.28 7.54 13.66
C THR A 31 -2.31 7.59 12.54
N THR A 32 -3.04 8.71 12.40
CA THR A 32 -4.06 8.87 11.36
C THR A 32 -3.47 8.79 9.94
N PHE A 33 -2.26 9.33 9.73
CA PHE A 33 -1.57 9.24 8.45
C PHE A 33 -1.23 7.79 8.06
N PHE A 34 -0.63 7.02 8.97
CA PHE A 34 -0.26 5.63 8.69
C PHE A 34 -1.47 4.71 8.60
N GLU A 35 -2.51 4.92 9.42
CA GLU A 35 -3.80 4.22 9.30
C GLU A 35 -4.47 4.46 7.95
N HIS A 36 -4.46 5.71 7.47
CA HIS A 36 -5.00 6.05 6.15
C HIS A 36 -4.25 5.31 5.04
N ASN A 37 -2.92 5.38 5.04
CA ASN A 37 -2.12 4.68 4.04
C ASN A 37 -2.28 3.16 4.10
N HIS A 38 -2.34 2.58 5.31
CA HIS A 38 -2.60 1.15 5.49
C HIS A 38 -3.96 0.75 4.91
N ARG A 39 -5.00 1.56 5.15
CA ARG A 39 -6.34 1.34 4.57
C ARG A 39 -6.29 1.35 3.05
N VAL A 40 -5.68 2.38 2.44
CA VAL A 40 -5.56 2.49 0.98
C VAL A 40 -4.84 1.27 0.39
N LEU A 41 -3.72 0.86 0.99
CA LEU A 41 -2.97 -0.32 0.53
C LEU A 41 -3.83 -1.59 0.62
N THR A 42 -4.50 -1.81 1.74
CA THR A 42 -5.35 -2.99 1.98
C THR A 42 -6.53 -3.05 1.02
N GLU A 43 -7.26 -1.94 0.89
CA GLU A 43 -8.43 -1.87 0.02
C GLU A 43 -8.02 -2.12 -1.44
N HIS A 44 -6.91 -1.56 -1.89
CA HIS A 44 -6.55 -1.59 -3.30
C HIS A 44 -5.70 -2.79 -3.75
N ALA A 45 -5.33 -3.71 -2.86
CA ALA A 45 -4.41 -4.83 -3.09
C ALA A 45 -4.48 -5.48 -4.51
N PRO A 46 -3.32 -5.89 -5.08
CA PRO A 46 -3.28 -6.46 -6.42
C PRO A 46 -4.06 -7.78 -6.48
N ALA A 47 -5.06 -7.85 -7.35
CA ALA A 47 -5.76 -9.10 -7.68
C ALA A 47 -4.88 -10.00 -8.57
N ALA A 48 -4.96 -11.31 -8.37
CA ALA A 48 -4.23 -12.28 -9.17
C ALA A 48 -4.71 -12.28 -10.63
N GLY A 49 -3.79 -12.39 -11.60
CA GLY A 49 -4.12 -12.50 -13.02
C GLY A 49 -2.98 -12.07 -13.94
N PRO A 50 -3.14 -12.24 -15.27
CA PRO A 50 -2.15 -11.87 -16.28
C PRO A 50 -1.93 -10.36 -16.41
N THR A 51 -2.84 -9.55 -15.88
CA THR A 51 -2.62 -8.11 -15.64
C THR A 51 -3.25 -7.79 -14.29
N PRO A 52 -2.46 -7.67 -13.21
CA PRO A 52 -3.03 -7.41 -11.90
C PRO A 52 -3.84 -6.11 -11.94
N GLN A 53 -5.03 -6.17 -11.37
CA GLN A 53 -5.92 -5.02 -11.20
C GLN A 53 -6.11 -4.78 -9.71
N CYS A 54 -6.44 -3.56 -9.34
CA CYS A 54 -6.74 -3.26 -7.94
C CYS A 54 -8.04 -3.98 -7.53
N SER A 55 -8.02 -4.72 -6.42
CA SER A 55 -9.16 -5.54 -5.98
C SER A 55 -10.26 -4.77 -5.25
N SER A 56 -9.99 -3.55 -4.77
CA SER A 56 -11.00 -2.66 -4.20
C SER A 56 -12.09 -2.40 -5.22
N THR A 57 -13.31 -2.60 -4.78
CA THR A 57 -14.58 -2.55 -5.51
C THR A 57 -14.84 -1.27 -6.33
N ALA A 58 -13.92 -0.29 -6.36
CA ALA A 58 -14.03 0.98 -7.07
C ALA A 58 -12.90 1.28 -8.07
N CYS A 59 -11.75 0.60 -8.02
CA CYS A 59 -10.62 1.04 -8.84
C CYS A 59 -10.68 0.54 -10.28
N GLY A 60 -10.86 -0.78 -10.52
CA GLY A 60 -10.90 -1.39 -11.87
C GLY A 60 -9.71 -1.06 -12.79
N LYS A 61 -8.73 -0.32 -12.28
CA LYS A 61 -7.56 0.21 -12.98
C LYS A 61 -6.44 -0.82 -12.93
N PRO A 62 -5.52 -0.78 -13.91
CA PRO A 62 -4.27 -1.52 -13.83
C PRO A 62 -3.57 -1.26 -12.50
N TRP A 63 -3.05 -2.31 -11.90
CA TRP A 63 -2.16 -2.18 -10.75
C TRP A 63 -0.77 -1.72 -11.22
N PRO A 64 -0.11 -0.79 -10.49
CA PRO A 64 -0.62 -0.06 -9.33
C PRO A 64 -1.50 1.12 -9.77
N CYS A 65 -2.62 1.36 -9.07
CA CYS A 65 -3.40 2.58 -9.31
C CYS A 65 -2.70 3.81 -8.70
N GLU A 66 -3.23 4.98 -9.02
CA GLU A 66 -2.75 6.28 -8.53
C GLU A 66 -2.79 6.37 -6.99
N ASP A 67 -3.85 5.86 -6.36
CA ASP A 67 -4.01 5.88 -4.90
C ASP A 67 -2.91 5.07 -4.20
N VAL A 68 -2.64 3.87 -4.72
CA VAL A 68 -1.58 2.98 -4.24
C VAL A 68 -0.21 3.60 -4.49
N THR A 69 0.01 4.17 -5.68
CA THR A 69 1.28 4.83 -6.01
C THR A 69 1.57 5.96 -5.04
N THR A 70 0.55 6.74 -4.71
CA THR A 70 0.62 7.83 -3.73
C THR A 70 0.93 7.29 -2.34
N ALA A 71 0.18 6.30 -1.85
CA ALA A 71 0.40 5.70 -0.54
C ALA A 71 1.80 5.09 -0.39
N MET A 72 2.28 4.34 -1.40
CA MET A 72 3.62 3.76 -1.42
C MET A 72 4.73 4.83 -1.42
N THR A 73 4.49 5.97 -2.06
CA THR A 73 5.44 7.10 -2.05
C THR A 73 5.46 7.76 -0.67
N GLN A 74 4.28 7.97 -0.07
CA GLN A 74 4.12 8.57 1.24
C GLN A 74 4.75 7.75 2.38
N VAL A 75 4.73 6.40 2.27
CA VAL A 75 5.42 5.51 3.23
C VAL A 75 6.87 5.19 2.84
N GLY A 76 7.42 5.86 1.82
CA GLY A 76 8.86 5.84 1.49
C GLY A 76 9.37 4.59 0.77
N VAL A 77 8.48 3.81 0.14
CA VAL A 77 8.86 2.59 -0.62
C VAL A 77 8.84 2.78 -2.14
N ARG A 78 8.42 3.96 -2.59
CA ARG A 78 8.43 4.41 -3.98
C ARG A 78 8.89 5.88 -4.05
N SER A 79 9.54 6.25 -5.15
CA SER A 79 10.07 7.60 -5.43
C SER A 79 9.63 8.06 -6.82
#